data_AF-A0A7Y9I259-F1
#
_entry.id   AF-A0A7Y9I259-F1
#
_cell.length_a   1.000
_cell.length_b   1.000
_cell.length_c   1.000
_cell.angle_alpha   90.00
_cell.angle_beta   90.00
_cell.angle_gamma   90.00
#
_symmetry.space_group_name_H-M   'P 1'
#
loop_
_entity.id
_entity.type
_entity.pdbx_description
1 polymer ?
#
loop_
_entity_poly.entity_id
_entity_poly.type
_entity_poly.pdbx_seq_one_letter_code
_entity_poly.pdbx_strand_id
1 'polypeptide(L)' 'MHPATAALLRYFDYDHLPTKLARISVRFYELAHYVANTLPDGPETTVTLRKLLEAKDAAVRSALDLPDQP' A
#
# COMPACT_ATOMS: atom_id res chain seq x y z
N MET A 1 -10.82 -13.94 -4.06
CA MET A 1 -9.57 -13.39 -3.52
C MET A 1 -8.96 -14.42 -2.59
N HIS A 2 -7.73 -14.85 -2.90
CA HIS A 2 -7.01 -15.83 -2.09
C HIS A 2 -6.69 -15.28 -0.67
N PRO A 3 -6.73 -16.10 0.40
CA PRO A 3 -6.49 -15.64 1.77
C PRO A 3 -5.13 -14.94 1.97
N ALA A 4 -4.08 -15.39 1.27
CA ALA A 4 -2.77 -14.74 1.33
C ALA A 4 -2.78 -13.30 0.77
N THR A 5 -3.58 -13.06 -0.28
CA THR A 5 -3.77 -11.72 -0.86
C THR A 5 -4.53 -10.82 0.11
N ALA A 6 -5.65 -11.31 0.66
CA ALA A 6 -6.44 -10.56 1.64
C ALA A 6 -5.62 -10.21 2.90
N ALA A 7 -4.78 -11.14 3.37
CA ALA A 7 -3.90 -10.89 4.51
C ALA A 7 -2.86 -9.79 4.25
N LEU A 8 -2.42 -9.59 2.99
CA LEU A 8 -1.50 -8.51 2.62
C LEU A 8 -2.21 -7.16 2.50
N LEU A 9 -3.44 -7.12 1.98
CA LEU A 9 -4.17 -5.88 1.73
C LEU A 9 -4.39 -5.04 2.99
N ARG A 10 -4.58 -5.66 4.16
CA ARG A 10 -4.74 -4.94 5.43
C ARG A 10 -3.56 -4.02 5.78
N TYR A 11 -2.35 -4.33 5.29
CA TYR A 11 -1.18 -3.49 5.55
C TYR A 11 -1.16 -2.22 4.67
N PHE A 12 -2.06 -2.12 3.69
CA PHE A 12 -2.18 -0.95 2.85
C PHE A 12 -3.13 0.12 3.42
N ASP A 13 -3.89 -0.18 4.48
CA ASP A 13 -4.72 0.78 5.19
C ASP A 13 -3.92 2.05 5.53
N TYR A 14 -4.57 3.20 5.39
CA TYR A 14 -3.91 4.51 5.47
C TYR A 14 -4.67 5.54 6.30
N ASP A 15 -5.95 5.29 6.61
CA ASP A 15 -6.80 6.24 7.34
C ASP A 15 -6.33 6.53 8.77
N HIS A 16 -5.54 5.62 9.34
CA HIS A 16 -4.95 5.79 10.67
C HIS A 16 -3.71 6.69 10.68
N LEU A 17 -3.18 7.07 9.51
CA LEU A 17 -1.97 7.86 9.39
C LEU A 17 -2.30 9.36 9.47
N PRO A 18 -1.37 10.19 9.98
CA PRO A 18 -1.45 11.65 9.84
C PRO A 18 -1.62 12.05 8.37
N THR A 19 -2.37 13.14 8.12
CA THR A 19 -2.78 13.58 6.77
C THR A 19 -1.65 13.57 5.75
N LYS A 20 -0.45 14.06 6.11
CA LYS A 20 0.69 14.13 5.18
C LYS A 20 1.18 12.75 4.73
N LEU A 21 1.14 11.75 5.63
CA LEU A 21 1.55 10.38 5.33
C LEU A 21 0.43 9.61 4.62
N ALA A 22 -0.83 9.82 5.04
CA ALA A 22 -2.00 9.24 4.41
C ALA A 22 -2.07 9.60 2.90
N ARG A 23 -1.76 10.86 2.54
CA ARG A 23 -1.72 11.32 1.14
C ARG A 23 -0.73 10.58 0.25
N ILE A 24 0.35 10.04 0.81
CA ILE A 24 1.31 9.21 0.08
C ILE A 24 0.84 7.75 0.09
N SER A 25 0.45 7.24 1.25
CA SER A 25 0.01 5.85 1.43
C SER A 25 -1.23 5.49 0.60
N VAL A 26 -2.17 6.42 0.37
CA VAL A 26 -3.39 6.16 -0.41
C VAL A 26 -3.10 5.67 -1.83
N ARG A 27 -2.01 6.14 -2.47
CA ARG A 27 -1.63 5.69 -3.82
C ARG A 27 -1.22 4.22 -3.86
N PHE A 28 -0.60 3.75 -2.78
CA PHE A 28 -0.26 2.34 -2.62
C PHE A 28 -1.49 1.50 -2.28
N TYR A 29 -2.42 2.02 -1.49
CA TYR A 29 -3.71 1.39 -1.24
C TYR A 29 -4.48 1.13 -2.52
N GLU A 30 -4.65 2.16 -3.35
CA GLU A 30 -5.38 2.08 -4.62
C GLU A 30 -4.74 1.04 -5.56
N LEU A 31 -3.42 1.11 -5.74
CA LEU A 31 -2.71 0.18 -6.63
C LEU A 31 -2.71 -1.26 -6.10
N ALA A 32 -2.55 -1.47 -4.79
CA ALA A 32 -2.61 -2.81 -4.21
C ALA A 32 -4.00 -3.43 -4.36
N HIS A 33 -5.07 -2.65 -4.13
CA HIS A 33 -6.44 -3.13 -4.34
C HIS A 33 -6.73 -3.39 -5.81
N TYR A 34 -6.23 -2.54 -6.73
CA TYR A 34 -6.32 -2.81 -8.16
C TYR A 34 -5.66 -4.15 -8.51
N VAL A 35 -4.38 -4.34 -8.15
CA VAL A 35 -3.62 -5.58 -8.38
C VAL A 35 -4.37 -6.81 -7.86
N ALA A 36 -4.85 -6.75 -6.61
CA ALA A 36 -5.54 -7.87 -5.97
C ALA A 36 -6.90 -8.21 -6.62
N ASN A 37 -7.57 -7.23 -7.24
CA ASN A 37 -8.89 -7.42 -7.83
C ASN A 37 -8.83 -7.72 -9.34
N THR A 38 -7.76 -7.33 -10.04
CA THR A 38 -7.69 -7.46 -11.50
C THR A 38 -6.80 -8.60 -11.99
N LEU A 39 -5.78 -8.99 -11.21
CA LEU A 39 -4.85 -10.04 -11.62
C LEU A 39 -5.31 -11.42 -11.13
N PRO A 40 -4.89 -12.51 -11.79
CA PRO A 40 -5.15 -13.86 -11.31
C PRO A 40 -4.56 -14.07 -9.91
N ASP A 41 -5.24 -14.87 -9.08
CA ASP A 41 -4.67 -15.36 -7.83
C ASP A 41 -3.44 -16.24 -8.16
N GLY A 42 -2.27 -15.90 -7.60
CA GLY A 42 -1.04 -16.62 -7.91
C GLY A 42 0.19 -16.06 -7.19
N PRO A 43 1.34 -16.77 -7.30
CA PRO A 43 2.57 -16.39 -6.63
C PRO A 43 3.01 -14.97 -7.01
N GLU A 44 2.95 -14.63 -8.30
CA GLU A 44 3.34 -13.30 -8.80
C GLU A 44 2.47 -12.18 -8.23
N THR A 45 1.15 -12.37 -8.11
CA THR A 45 0.27 -11.38 -7.47
C THR A 45 0.68 -11.13 -6.02
N THR A 46 1.02 -12.18 -5.26
CA THR A 46 1.51 -11.98 -3.88
C THR A 46 2.91 -11.36 -3.82
N VAL A 47 3.78 -11.62 -4.81
CA VAL A 47 5.09 -10.97 -4.93
C VAL A 47 4.92 -9.48 -5.23
N THR A 48 4.05 -9.11 -6.18
CA THR A 48 3.71 -7.72 -6.48
C THR A 48 3.21 -7.00 -5.24
N LEU A 49 2.28 -7.59 -4.48
CA LEU A 49 1.75 -6.96 -3.26
C LEU A 49 2.83 -6.76 -2.19
N ARG A 50 3.75 -7.72 -1.99
CA ARG A 50 4.87 -7.54 -1.05
C ARG A 50 5.81 -6.42 -1.49
N LYS A 51 6.14 -6.35 -2.78
CA LYS A 51 6.98 -5.28 -3.34
C LYS A 51 6.32 -3.91 -3.22
N LEU A 52 5.01 -3.84 -3.43
CA LEU A 52 4.25 -2.60 -3.23
C LEU A 52 4.24 -2.18 -1.75
N LEU A 53 4.19 -3.14 -0.81
CA LEU A 53 4.25 -2.84 0.61
C LEU A 53 5.62 -2.29 1.01
N GLU A 54 6.70 -2.91 0.55
CA GLU A 54 8.08 -2.41 0.75
C GLU A 54 8.25 -0.98 0.18
N ALA A 55 7.70 -0.74 -1.02
CA ALA A 55 7.73 0.58 -1.65
C ALA A 55 6.88 1.61 -0.89
N LYS A 56 5.70 1.21 -0.38
CA LYS A 56 4.85 2.04 0.50
C LYS A 56 5.65 2.49 1.72
N ASP A 57 6.29 1.56 2.42
CA ASP A 57 7.01 1.86 3.65
C ASP A 57 8.19 2.81 3.41
N ALA A 58 8.92 2.62 2.31
CA ALA A 58 9.98 3.54 1.89
C ALA A 58 9.44 4.95 1.57
N ALA A 59 8.35 5.04 0.81
CA ALA A 59 7.73 6.31 0.44
C ALA A 59 7.15 7.05 1.67
N VAL A 60 6.50 6.34 2.59
CA VAL A 60 5.97 6.90 3.84
C VAL A 60 7.10 7.40 4.73
N ARG A 61 8.23 6.68 4.81
CA ARG A 61 9.42 7.15 5.55
C ARG A 61 10.00 8.42 4.93
N SER A 62 10.10 8.49 3.61
CA SER A 62 10.54 9.70 2.91
C SER A 62 9.58 10.87 3.12
N ALA A 63 8.29 10.61 3.31
CA ALA A 63 7.29 11.64 3.55
C ALA A 63 7.39 12.31 4.94
N LEU A 64 8.21 11.78 5.84
CA LEU A 64 8.51 12.43 7.13
C LEU A 64 9.24 13.77 6.95
N ASP A 65 9.99 13.92 5.86
CA ASP A 65 10.76 15.12 5.53
C ASP A 65 9.92 16.19 4.80
N LEU A 66 8.65 15.88 4.48
CA LEU A 66 7.74 16.88 3.93
C LEU A 66 7.35 17.91 5.00
N PRO A 67 7.27 19.19 4.62
CA PRO A 67 6.75 20.21 5.52
C PRO A 67 5.32 19.86 5.94
N ASP A 68 4.97 20.18 7.18
CA ASP A 68 3.58 20.10 7.61
C ASP A 68 2.75 21.04 6.73
N GLN A 69 1.61 20.54 6.27
CA GLN A 69 0.68 21.40 5.57
C GLN A 69 0.08 22.40 6.56
N PRO A 70 -0.10 23.67 6.16
CA PRO A 70 -0.84 24.64 6.96
C PRO A 70 -2.28 24.18 7.17
#